data_AF-A0A109LKZ5-F1
#
_entry.id   AF-A0A109LKZ5-F1
#
_cell.length_a   1.000
_cell.length_b   1.000
_cell.length_c   1.000
_cell.angle_alpha   90.00
_cell.angle_beta   90.00
_cell.angle_gamma   90.00
#
_symmetry.space_group_name_H-M   'P 1'
#
loop_
_entity.id
_entity.type
_entity.pdbx_description
1 polymer ?
#
loop_
_entity_poly.entity_id
_entity_poly.type
_entity_poly.pdbx_seq_one_letter_code
_entity_poly.pdbx_strand_id
1 'polypeptide(L)'
;MGLVTNLLNPKVAVMYLSLLPQFIDPNGHGSVLVQSLALGSLQILISVSVNAVIACMAGSIAVFFVIRPGWQVLQRWLMGSVLMGLAVRMAVEGRK
;
A
#
# COMPACT_ATOMS: atom_id res chain seq x y z
N MET A 1 5.41 -13.06 -2.47
CA MET A 1 6.51 -12.14 -2.87
C MET A 1 6.52 -10.78 -2.16
N GLY A 2 5.51 -10.40 -1.36
CA GLY A 2 5.48 -9.08 -0.69
C GLY A 2 6.18 -9.01 0.68
N LEU A 3 6.23 -10.12 1.43
CA LEU A 3 6.78 -10.14 2.79
C LEU A 3 8.33 -10.10 2.78
N VAL A 4 8.95 -10.92 1.95
CA VAL A 4 10.41 -10.97 1.78
C VAL A 4 10.95 -9.65 1.24
N THR A 5 10.26 -9.03 0.28
CA THR A 5 10.64 -7.72 -0.27
C THR A 5 10.48 -6.57 0.72
N ASN A 6 9.50 -6.63 1.62
CA ASN A 6 9.37 -5.65 2.71
C ASN A 6 10.45 -5.81 3.78
N LEU A 7 10.75 -7.05 4.19
CA LEU A 7 11.80 -7.35 5.17
C LEU A 7 13.19 -6.94 4.67
N LEU A 8 13.48 -7.13 3.39
CA LEU A 8 14.72 -6.68 2.77
C LEU A 8 14.70 -5.20 2.38
N ASN A 9 13.64 -4.44 2.64
CA ASN A 9 13.59 -3.02 2.30
C ASN A 9 14.27 -2.20 3.41
N PRO A 10 15.52 -1.75 3.21
CA PRO A 10 16.30 -1.10 4.27
C PRO A 10 15.63 0.20 4.74
N LYS A 11 14.83 0.83 3.88
CA LYS A 11 14.11 2.06 4.19
C LYS A 11 13.10 1.87 5.34
N VAL A 12 12.40 0.74 5.34
CA VAL A 12 11.41 0.41 6.36
C VAL A 12 12.11 0.07 7.67
N ALA A 13 13.16 -0.74 7.62
CA ALA A 13 13.96 -1.10 8.80
C ALA A 13 14.58 0.14 9.47
N VAL A 14 15.17 1.06 8.70
CA VAL A 14 15.76 2.31 9.21
C VAL A 14 14.69 3.22 9.82
N MET A 15 13.50 3.30 9.22
CA MET A 15 12.38 4.08 9.76
C MET A 15 11.94 3.53 11.13
N TYR A 16 11.79 2.22 11.26
CA TYR A 16 11.43 1.59 12.54
C TYR A 16 12.53 1.75 13.59
N LEU A 17 13.79 1.52 13.23
CA LEU A 17 14.94 1.69 14.14
C LEU A 17 15.15 3.14 14.57
N SER A 18 14.70 4.13 13.79
CA SER A 18 14.82 5.55 14.15
C SER A 18 13.64 6.04 14.99
N LEU A 19 12.43 5.50 14.79
CA LEU A 19 11.22 5.94 15.48
C LEU A 19 10.97 5.18 16.78
N LEU A 20 11.18 3.85 16.82
CA LEU A 20 10.96 3.04 18.03
C LEU A 20 11.75 3.53 19.25
N PRO A 21 13.06 3.82 19.18
CA PRO A 21 13.81 4.26 20.35
C PRO A 21 13.39 5.65 20.86
N GLN A 22 12.68 6.46 20.06
CA GLN A 22 12.16 7.76 20.53
C GLN A 22 11.00 7.60 21.52
N PHE A 23 10.31 6.46 21.50
CA PHE A 23 9.17 6.17 22.39
C PHE A 23 9.51 5.17 23.49
N ILE A 24 10.73 4.63 23.48
CA ILE A 24 11.24 3.72 24.51
C ILE A 24 12.00 4.56 25.51
N ASP A 25 11.69 4.41 26.80
CA ASP A 25 12.41 5.08 27.88
C ASP A 25 13.44 4.10 28.48
N PRO A 26 14.74 4.22 28.14
CA PRO A 26 15.76 3.30 28.62
C PRO A 26 16.09 3.48 30.11
N ASN A 27 15.62 4.57 30.75
CA ASN A 27 15.91 4.89 32.15
C ASN A 27 14.77 4.50 33.11
N GLY A 28 13.63 4.04 32.59
CA GLY A 28 12.52 3.52 33.39
C GLY A 28 12.74 2.06 33.83
N HIS A 29 12.07 1.62 34.91
CA HIS A 29 12.14 0.26 35.46
C HIS A 29 11.58 -0.86 34.54
N GLY A 30 11.28 -0.58 33.26
CA GLY A 30 10.62 -1.50 32.32
C GLY A 30 11.58 -2.09 31.28
N SER A 31 11.39 -3.35 30.92
CA SER A 31 12.18 -4.00 29.87
C SER A 31 11.90 -3.38 28.50
N VAL A 32 12.96 -2.90 27.83
CA VAL A 32 12.94 -2.35 26.46
C VAL A 32 12.29 -3.31 25.46
N LEU A 33 12.47 -4.63 25.64
CA LEU A 33 11.85 -5.65 24.80
C LEU A 33 10.31 -5.61 24.88
N VAL A 34 9.76 -5.41 26.08
CA VAL A 34 8.31 -5.38 26.31
C VAL A 34 7.70 -4.11 25.71
N GLN A 35 8.35 -2.95 25.89
CA GLN A 35 7.91 -1.71 25.23
C GLN A 35 7.97 -1.81 23.70
N SER A 36 9.05 -2.40 23.16
CA SER A 36 9.21 -2.60 21.71
C SER A 36 8.13 -3.52 21.15
N LEU A 37 7.83 -4.63 21.83
CA LEU A 37 6.75 -5.55 21.44
C LEU A 37 5.37 -4.89 21.53
N ALA A 38 5.10 -4.10 22.58
CA ALA A 38 3.85 -3.37 22.73
C ALA A 38 3.65 -2.33 21.62
N LEU A 39 4.67 -1.50 21.34
CA LEU A 39 4.62 -0.50 20.27
C LEU A 39 4.52 -1.16 18.88
N GLY A 40 5.30 -2.22 18.64
CA GLY A 40 5.26 -2.96 17.38
C GLY A 40 3.91 -3.64 17.13
N SER A 41 3.33 -4.28 18.16
CA SER A 41 2.01 -4.91 18.05
C SER A 41 0.88 -3.90 17.84
N LEU A 42 0.93 -2.74 18.52
CA LEU A 42 -0.01 -1.65 18.29
C LEU A 42 0.06 -1.15 16.84
N GLN A 43 1.28 -0.98 16.31
CA GLN A 43 1.47 -0.54 14.93
C GLN A 43 0.96 -1.58 13.92
N ILE A 44 1.19 -2.87 14.16
CA ILE A 44 0.63 -3.95 13.33
C ILE A 44 -0.90 -3.89 13.35
N LEU A 45 -1.51 -3.72 14.53
CA LEU A 45 -2.96 -3.66 14.68
C LEU A 45 -3.57 -2.48 13.90
N ILE A 46 -2.94 -1.30 13.98
CA ILE A 46 -3.37 -0.12 13.22
C ILE A 46 -3.21 -0.36 11.72
N SER A 47 -2.07 -0.91 11.29
CA SER A 47 -1.81 -1.16 9.87
C SER A 47 -2.80 -2.17 9.28
N VAL A 48 -3.09 -3.25 10.01
CA VAL A 48 -4.06 -4.28 9.58
C VAL A 48 -5.46 -3.71 9.54
N SER A 49 -5.88 -2.93 10.55
CA SER A 49 -7.22 -2.35 10.59
C SER A 49 -7.44 -1.34 9.45
N VAL A 50 -6.46 -0.46 9.17
CA VAL A 50 -6.54 0.46 8.03
C VAL A 50 -6.57 -0.29 6.70
N ASN A 51 -5.70 -1.29 6.51
CA ASN A 51 -5.72 -2.10 5.29
C ASN A 51 -7.03 -2.88 5.14
N ALA A 52 -7.60 -3.40 6.22
CA ALA A 52 -8.88 -4.08 6.21
C ALA A 52 -10.01 -3.13 5.79
N VAL A 53 -10.04 -1.90 6.34
CA VAL A 53 -11.01 -0.87 5.92
C VAL A 53 -10.87 -0.56 4.44
N ILE A 54 -9.65 -0.35 3.94
CA ILE A 54 -9.39 -0.08 2.52
C ILE A 54 -9.83 -1.27 1.66
N ALA A 55 -9.50 -2.50 2.06
CA ALA A 55 -9.86 -3.71 1.34
C ALA A 55 -11.38 -3.93 1.31
N CYS A 56 -12.08 -3.70 2.43
CA CYS A 56 -13.54 -3.75 2.49
C CYS A 56 -14.16 -2.68 1.61
N MET A 57 -13.68 -1.44 1.67
CA MET A 57 -14.15 -0.35 0.80
C MET A 57 -13.92 -0.67 -0.68
N ALA A 58 -12.72 -1.11 -1.05
CA ALA A 58 -12.38 -1.49 -2.41
C ALA A 58 -13.23 -2.68 -2.88
N GLY A 59 -13.49 -3.65 -2.00
CA GLY A 59 -14.38 -4.79 -2.26
C GLY A 59 -15.83 -4.35 -2.48
N SER A 60 -16.37 -3.47 -1.64
CA SER A 60 -17.71 -2.90 -1.82
C SER A 60 -17.83 -2.12 -3.13
N ILE A 61 -16.81 -1.34 -3.48
CA ILE A 61 -16.74 -0.60 -4.75
C ILE A 61 -16.64 -1.57 -5.94
N ALA A 62 -15.81 -2.61 -5.83
CA ALA A 62 -15.68 -3.63 -6.86
C ALA A 62 -16.99 -4.39 -7.08
N VAL A 63 -17.70 -4.76 -6.01
CA VAL A 63 -19.04 -5.38 -6.09
C VAL A 63 -20.04 -4.42 -6.75
N PHE A 64 -20.03 -3.13 -6.38
CA PHE A 64 -20.85 -2.12 -7.03
C PHE A 64 -20.57 -2.01 -8.54
N PHE A 65 -19.30 -2.11 -8.95
CA PHE A 65 -18.91 -2.10 -10.36
C PHE A 65 -19.26 -3.38 -11.12
N VAL A 66 -19.24 -4.55 -10.46
CA VAL A 66 -19.65 -5.83 -11.05
C VAL A 66 -21.15 -5.85 -11.33
N ILE A 67 -21.97 -5.19 -10.50
CA ILE A 67 -23.43 -5.13 -10.66
C ILE A 67 -23.85 -4.22 -11.84
N ARG A 68 -22.99 -3.29 -12.30
CA ARG A 68 -23.30 -2.32 -13.38
C ARG A 68 -22.51 -2.65 -14.66
N PRO A 69 -23.12 -3.36 -15.65
CA PRO A 69 -22.42 -3.75 -16.89
C PRO A 69 -21.89 -2.56 -17.72
N GLY A 70 -22.45 -1.36 -17.55
CA GLY A 70 -21.94 -0.13 -18.18
C GLY A 70 -20.54 0.29 -17.72
N TRP A 71 -20.12 -0.06 -16.49
CA TRP A 71 -18.79 0.33 -16.01
C TRP A 71 -17.67 -0.53 -16.56
N GLN A 72 -17.93 -1.83 -16.78
CA GLN A 72 -17.01 -2.72 -17.48
C GLN A 72 -16.72 -2.21 -18.90
N VAL A 73 -17.74 -1.68 -19.58
CA VAL A 73 -17.60 -1.06 -20.90
C VAL A 73 -16.77 0.23 -20.79
N LEU A 74 -17.05 1.11 -19.82
CA LEU A 74 -16.28 2.34 -19.63
C LEU A 74 -14.79 2.07 -19.32
N GLN A 75 -14.50 1.12 -18.42
CA GLN A 75 -13.15 0.70 -18.09
C GLN A 75 -12.40 0.20 -19.34
N ARG A 76 -13.07 -0.60 -20.17
CA ARG A 76 -12.51 -1.14 -21.41
C ARG A 76 -12.23 -0.05 -22.44
N TRP A 77 -13.12 0.94 -22.57
CA TRP A 77 -12.92 2.11 -23.45
C TRP A 77 -11.80 3.03 -22.94
N LEU A 78 -11.68 3.24 -21.63
CA LEU A 78 -10.58 4.01 -21.03
C LEU A 78 -9.22 3.36 -21.27
N MET A 79 -9.12 2.04 -21.06
CA MET A 79 -7.87 1.32 -21.32
C MET A 79 -7.51 1.36 -22.82
N GLY A 80 -8.52 1.18 -23.69
CA GLY A 80 -8.34 1.29 -25.13
C GLY A 80 -7.88 2.69 -25.57
N SER A 81 -8.44 3.75 -25.00
CA SER A 81 -8.05 5.12 -25.34
C SER A 81 -6.65 5.47 -24.86
N VAL A 82 -6.24 5.01 -23.67
CA VAL A 82 -4.86 5.19 -23.16
C VAL A 82 -3.86 4.49 -24.08
N LEU A 83 -4.11 3.23 -24.45
CA LEU A 83 -3.24 2.47 -25.36
C LEU A 83 -3.18 3.10 -26.75
N MET A 84 -4.32 3.56 -27.28
CA MET A 84 -4.39 4.26 -28.56
C MET A 84 -3.61 5.58 -28.50
N GLY A 85 -3.74 6.35 -27.42
CA GLY A 85 -2.95 7.57 -27.19
C GLY A 85 -1.45 7.30 -27.12
N LEU A 86 -1.05 6.20 -26.46
CA LEU A 86 0.34 5.74 -26.42
C LEU A 86 0.84 5.34 -27.81
N ALA A 87 0.03 4.63 -28.60
CA ALA A 87 0.37 4.24 -29.97
C ALA A 87 0.51 5.46 -30.89
N VAL A 88 -0.40 6.44 -30.79
CA VAL A 88 -0.31 7.70 -31.53
C VAL A 88 0.96 8.46 -31.15
N ARG A 89 1.25 8.56 -29.84
CA ARG A 89 2.47 9.19 -29.35
C ARG A 89 3.71 8.49 -29.92
N MET A 90 3.76 7.17 -29.87
CA MET A 90 4.86 6.38 -30.46
C MET A 90 4.99 6.58 -31.97
N ALA A 91 3.89 6.68 -32.72
CA ALA A 91 3.90 6.91 -34.16
C ALA A 91 4.32 8.33 -34.57
N VAL A 92 4.17 9.31 -33.68
CA VAL A 92 4.63 10.69 -33.85
C VAL A 92 6.09 10.84 -33.40
N GLU A 93 6.46 10.19 -32.31
CA GLU A 93 7.79 10.28 -31.70
C GLU A 93 8.82 9.41 -32.45
N GLY A 94 8.42 8.25 -32.99
CA GLY A 94 9.24 7.42 -33.89
C GLY A 94 9.38 7.96 -35.32
N ARG A 95 8.80 9.13 -35.62
CA ARG A 95 8.98 9.86 -36.89
C ARG A 95 10.01 11.00 -36.80
N LYS A 96 10.71 11.14 -35.67
CA LYS A 96 11.91 11.97 -35.51
C LYS A 96 13.13 11.09 -35.40
#